data_AF-A0A9W9EVH7-F1
#
_entry.id   AF-A0A9W9EVH7-F1
#
_cell.length_a   1.000
_cell.length_b   1.000
_cell.length_c   1.000
_cell.angle_alpha   90.00
_cell.angle_beta   90.00
_cell.angle_gamma   90.00
#
_symmetry.space_group_name_H-M   'P 1'
#
loop_
_entity.id
_entity.type
_entity.pdbx_description
1 polymer ?
#
loop_
_entity_poly.entity_id
_entity_poly.type
_entity_poly.pdbx_seq_one_letter_code
_entity_poly.pdbx_strand_id
1 'polypeptide(L)'
;MAPSHIMRATMPIRSLVSPMAMTRSTILSSTRPITQIRSASNANPNPPTAKTTNPSTKTPRTPTELERPALLRNYAYTLKTGTVDSVGRMERTVSVVQRHSVWDKHIGKYYPKETRYLVSDPRNSLRKGDVVEFSSGAPKSRRVHHVIERIITPFEVPIADRPAVMSRVERQKEREARWAEKYLRRESERLGKDVDVFAQVAATLGEEKAKKLSVAECIHFIHRGNERIGKVKSLVAGRDRPNLKALGLK
;
A
#
# COMPACT_ATOMS: atom_id res chain seq x y z
N MET A 1 21.61 23.69 -36.56
CA MET A 1 21.40 22.22 -36.59
C MET A 1 21.81 21.67 -35.24
N ALA A 2 20.87 21.04 -34.50
CA ALA A 2 21.14 20.49 -33.18
C ALA A 2 21.58 19.02 -33.30
N PRO A 3 22.64 18.56 -32.60
CA PRO A 3 22.94 17.14 -32.47
C PRO A 3 22.27 16.56 -31.21
N SER A 4 21.31 15.66 -31.42
CA SER A 4 20.75 14.79 -30.41
C SER A 4 21.64 13.56 -30.23
N HIS A 5 22.06 13.26 -29.00
CA HIS A 5 22.71 11.99 -28.65
C HIS A 5 21.88 11.30 -27.56
N ILE A 6 21.00 10.39 -27.99
CA ILE A 6 20.31 9.45 -27.11
C ILE A 6 21.13 8.16 -27.14
N MET A 7 22.02 7.98 -26.18
CA MET A 7 22.66 6.68 -25.93
C MET A 7 21.63 5.76 -25.27
N ARG A 8 20.99 4.91 -26.08
CA ARG A 8 20.09 3.86 -25.61
C ARG A 8 20.94 2.62 -25.31
N ALA A 9 21.18 2.36 -24.01
CA ALA A 9 21.88 1.16 -23.55
C ALA A 9 21.17 -0.12 -24.00
N THR A 10 21.88 -0.99 -24.73
CA THR A 10 21.44 -2.33 -25.10
C THR A 10 21.85 -3.31 -23.99
N MET A 11 20.89 -3.98 -23.36
CA MET A 11 21.20 -5.10 -22.45
C MET A 11 21.47 -6.37 -23.25
N PRO A 12 22.48 -7.19 -22.89
CA PRO A 12 22.72 -8.46 -23.57
C PRO A 12 21.69 -9.53 -23.16
N ILE A 13 21.21 -10.24 -24.18
CA ILE A 13 20.34 -11.42 -24.11
C ILE A 13 21.15 -12.57 -23.49
N ARG A 14 20.69 -13.11 -22.35
CA ARG A 14 21.28 -14.31 -21.74
C ARG A 14 20.80 -15.53 -22.52
N SER A 15 21.69 -16.15 -23.28
CA SER A 15 21.46 -17.39 -24.03
C SER A 15 21.40 -18.61 -23.09
N LEU A 16 20.45 -19.49 -23.38
CA LEU A 16 20.30 -20.82 -22.81
C LEU A 16 21.33 -21.77 -23.44
N VAL A 17 22.16 -22.42 -22.63
CA VAL A 17 22.92 -23.60 -23.06
C VAL A 17 23.01 -24.60 -21.90
N SER A 18 22.30 -25.72 -22.02
CA SER A 18 22.68 -27.01 -21.43
C SER A 18 23.43 -27.79 -22.52
N PRO A 19 24.45 -28.60 -22.18
CA PRO A 19 24.28 -30.06 -22.15
C PRO A 19 25.22 -30.70 -21.07
N MET A 20 25.24 -31.99 -20.70
CA MET A 20 24.95 -33.29 -21.30
C MET A 20 24.51 -34.27 -20.19
N ALA A 21 23.68 -35.25 -20.55
CA ALA A 21 23.42 -36.47 -19.78
C ALA A 21 24.22 -37.65 -20.36
N MET A 22 24.67 -38.58 -19.51
CA MET A 22 25.19 -39.88 -19.92
C MET A 22 24.43 -41.03 -19.22
N THR A 23 23.86 -41.90 -20.07
CA THR A 23 23.69 -43.37 -19.98
C THR A 23 22.96 -44.00 -18.78
N ARG A 24 22.21 -45.11 -18.86
CA ARG A 24 21.41 -45.88 -19.84
C ARG A 24 21.03 -47.15 -19.07
N SER A 25 19.74 -47.52 -18.97
CA SER A 25 19.32 -48.93 -19.01
C SER A 25 17.82 -49.07 -19.27
N THR A 26 17.56 -49.68 -20.42
CA THR A 26 16.39 -50.41 -20.93
C THR A 26 15.31 -50.82 -19.93
N ILE A 27 14.03 -50.71 -20.34
CA ILE A 27 13.09 -51.85 -20.50
C ILE A 27 11.73 -51.38 -21.09
N LEU A 28 11.34 -52.09 -22.15
CA LEU A 28 10.05 -52.35 -22.79
C LEU A 28 9.17 -51.26 -23.45
N SER A 29 8.86 -51.58 -24.71
CA SER A 29 8.01 -50.93 -25.70
C SER A 29 6.52 -51.14 -25.42
N SER A 30 5.70 -50.10 -25.65
CA SER A 30 4.29 -50.28 -26.02
C SER A 30 3.86 -49.15 -26.96
N THR A 31 3.68 -49.51 -28.22
CA THR A 31 3.21 -48.66 -29.32
C THR A 31 1.69 -48.70 -29.38
N ARG A 32 1.02 -47.54 -29.28
CA ARG A 32 -0.29 -47.31 -29.91
C ARG A 32 -0.35 -45.91 -30.54
N PRO A 33 -0.70 -45.78 -31.83
CA PRO A 33 -0.73 -44.49 -32.52
C PRO A 33 -2.07 -43.74 -32.34
N ILE A 34 -1.92 -42.42 -32.16
CA ILE A 34 -2.63 -41.31 -32.83
C ILE A 34 -4.12 -41.49 -33.14
N THR A 35 -4.94 -40.60 -32.56
CA THR A 35 -5.97 -39.89 -33.33
C THR A 35 -6.21 -38.51 -32.72
N GLN A 36 -5.85 -37.47 -33.51
CA GLN A 36 -6.22 -36.09 -33.27
C GLN A 36 -7.65 -35.89 -33.76
N ILE A 37 -8.52 -35.31 -32.93
CA ILE A 37 -9.72 -34.62 -33.40
C ILE A 37 -9.69 -33.22 -32.79
N ARG A 38 -9.24 -32.25 -33.60
CA ARG A 38 -9.46 -30.83 -33.36
C ARG A 38 -10.78 -30.47 -34.01
N SER A 39 -11.83 -30.31 -33.22
CA SER A 39 -13.07 -29.71 -33.71
C SER A 39 -12.87 -28.20 -33.84
N ALA A 40 -12.97 -27.72 -35.08
CA ALA A 40 -13.03 -26.32 -35.43
C ALA A 40 -14.47 -25.79 -35.36
N SER A 41 -14.56 -24.45 -35.35
CA SER A 41 -15.70 -23.56 -35.62
C SER A 41 -16.88 -23.52 -34.64
N ASN A 42 -16.96 -22.41 -33.90
CA ASN A 42 -18.04 -21.43 -34.10
C ASN A 42 -17.52 -20.02 -33.75
N ALA A 43 -17.07 -19.30 -34.77
CA ALA A 43 -16.74 -17.88 -34.68
C ALA A 43 -18.00 -17.08 -35.02
N ASN A 44 -18.62 -16.46 -34.01
CA ASN A 44 -19.58 -15.38 -34.21
C ASN A 44 -18.80 -14.09 -34.53
N PRO A 45 -19.05 -13.41 -35.65
CA PRO A 45 -18.42 -12.12 -35.93
C PRO A 45 -19.18 -11.02 -35.15
N ASN A 46 -18.71 -10.69 -33.95
CA ASN A 46 -19.09 -9.44 -33.31
C ASN A 46 -18.32 -8.28 -33.98
N PRO A 47 -19.00 -7.18 -34.35
CA PRO A 47 -18.34 -6.00 -34.93
C PRO A 47 -17.37 -5.38 -33.92
N PRO A 48 -16.20 -4.88 -34.35
CA PRO A 48 -15.24 -4.25 -33.46
C PRO A 48 -15.83 -2.95 -32.93
N THR A 49 -16.31 -2.96 -31.69
CA THR A 49 -16.55 -1.75 -30.93
C THR A 49 -15.19 -1.10 -30.71
N ALA A 50 -14.93 -0.03 -31.46
CA ALA A 50 -13.75 0.79 -31.28
C ALA A 50 -13.65 1.16 -29.80
N LYS A 51 -12.58 0.69 -29.15
CA LYS A 51 -12.16 1.22 -27.86
C LYS A 51 -11.83 2.68 -28.10
N THR A 52 -12.77 3.57 -27.78
CA THR A 52 -12.50 4.98 -27.59
C THR A 52 -11.54 5.06 -26.41
N THR A 53 -10.26 4.97 -26.72
CA THR A 53 -9.19 5.43 -25.86
C THR A 53 -9.37 6.94 -25.81
N ASN A 54 -10.15 7.41 -24.83
CA ASN A 54 -10.16 8.82 -24.49
C ASN A 54 -8.70 9.21 -24.23
N PRO A 55 -8.09 10.07 -25.05
CA PRO A 55 -6.80 10.62 -24.70
C PRO A 55 -7.06 11.44 -23.44
N SER A 56 -6.53 11.00 -22.29
CA SER A 56 -6.37 11.92 -21.19
C SER A 56 -5.46 13.02 -21.73
N THR A 57 -6.02 14.19 -21.96
CA THR A 57 -5.30 15.40 -22.28
C THR A 57 -4.30 15.62 -21.15
N LYS A 58 -3.08 15.13 -21.33
CA LYS A 58 -1.93 15.56 -20.53
C LYS A 58 -1.60 16.95 -21.05
N THR A 59 -2.33 17.95 -20.56
CA THR A 59 -1.92 19.34 -20.71
C THR A 59 -0.48 19.42 -20.21
N PRO A 60 0.47 19.96 -21.00
CA PRO A 60 1.83 20.19 -20.52
C PRO A 60 1.73 21.21 -19.39
N ARG A 61 1.80 20.75 -18.14
CA ARG A 61 1.75 21.63 -16.98
C ARG A 61 3.10 22.32 -16.90
N THR A 62 3.05 23.64 -16.86
CA THR A 62 4.22 24.48 -16.58
C THR A 62 4.86 24.05 -15.25
N PRO A 63 6.19 24.02 -15.15
CA PRO A 63 6.91 23.52 -13.98
C PRO A 63 6.67 24.31 -12.68
N THR A 64 5.95 25.43 -12.73
CA THR A 64 5.79 26.40 -11.63
C THR A 64 4.82 25.96 -10.52
N GLU A 65 3.85 25.08 -10.77
CA GLU A 65 2.80 24.73 -9.79
C GLU A 65 3.05 23.37 -9.12
N LEU A 66 2.86 23.26 -7.79
CA LEU A 66 3.08 22.03 -7.01
C LEU A 66 2.19 20.86 -7.47
N GLU A 67 2.77 19.67 -7.68
CA GLU A 67 1.98 18.49 -8.06
C GLU A 67 1.24 17.91 -6.85
N ARG A 68 0.05 17.31 -7.04
CA ARG A 68 -0.65 16.64 -5.94
C ARG A 68 0.10 15.41 -5.45
N PRO A 69 0.32 15.26 -4.13
CA PRO A 69 0.89 14.04 -3.60
C PRO A 69 -0.06 12.83 -3.72
N ALA A 70 0.51 11.64 -3.87
CA ALA A 70 -0.24 10.40 -3.70
C ALA A 70 -0.66 10.24 -2.23
N LEU A 71 -1.95 10.07 -1.96
CA LEU A 71 -2.47 9.92 -0.60
C LEU A 71 -2.00 8.63 0.07
N LEU A 72 -1.79 8.69 1.39
CA LEU A 72 -1.59 7.50 2.21
C LEU A 72 -2.83 6.60 2.15
N ARG A 73 -2.63 5.31 1.88
CA ARG A 73 -3.73 4.33 1.84
C ARG A 73 -4.26 4.11 3.25
N ASN A 74 -5.58 4.21 3.39
CA ASN A 74 -6.28 3.80 4.61
C ASN A 74 -6.60 2.30 4.54
N TYR A 75 -6.06 1.52 5.47
CA TYR A 75 -6.26 0.07 5.53
C TYR A 75 -7.20 -0.28 6.68
N ALA A 76 -7.94 -1.38 6.51
CA ALA A 76 -8.82 -1.90 7.54
C ALA A 76 -8.05 -2.25 8.82
N TYR A 77 -8.58 -1.77 9.94
CA TYR A 77 -8.03 -1.94 11.27
C TYR A 77 -8.81 -3.03 12.00
N THR A 78 -8.11 -4.10 12.40
CA THR A 78 -8.66 -5.19 13.20
C THR A 78 -7.67 -5.51 14.32
N LEU A 79 -8.17 -5.63 15.55
CA LEU A 79 -7.38 -5.99 16.71
C LEU A 79 -7.35 -7.51 16.90
N LYS A 80 -6.19 -8.02 17.27
CA LYS A 80 -5.94 -9.44 17.48
C LYS A 80 -5.05 -9.62 18.69
N THR A 81 -5.24 -10.71 19.40
CA THR A 81 -4.39 -11.12 20.51
C THR A 81 -3.56 -12.32 20.10
N GLY A 82 -2.31 -12.38 20.57
CA GLY A 82 -1.45 -13.53 20.36
C GLY A 82 -0.27 -13.54 21.33
N THR A 83 0.50 -14.63 21.27
CA THR A 83 1.70 -14.83 22.09
C THR A 83 2.94 -14.71 21.21
N VAL A 84 3.96 -14.03 21.70
CA VAL A 84 5.23 -13.87 20.98
C VAL A 84 6.02 -15.18 21.00
N ASP A 85 6.29 -15.74 19.82
CA ASP A 85 6.98 -17.02 19.63
C ASP A 85 8.48 -16.84 19.46
N SER A 86 8.90 -15.86 18.63
CA SER A 86 10.32 -15.53 18.46
C SER A 86 10.60 -14.04 18.29
N VAL A 87 11.69 -13.60 18.91
CA VAL A 87 12.22 -12.22 18.93
C VAL A 87 13.69 -12.24 18.52
N GLY A 88 14.23 -11.13 18.01
CA GLY A 88 15.66 -10.96 17.74
C GLY A 88 16.17 -11.58 16.42
N ARG A 89 15.35 -12.37 15.72
CA ARG A 89 15.69 -12.88 14.37
C ARG A 89 15.64 -11.79 13.30
N MET A 90 14.83 -10.76 13.52
CA MET A 90 14.62 -9.63 12.62
C MET A 90 14.56 -8.34 13.45
N GLU A 91 15.15 -7.27 12.94
CA GLU A 91 15.07 -5.97 13.60
C GLU A 91 13.63 -5.43 13.56
N ARG A 92 13.15 -4.89 14.69
CA ARG A 92 11.83 -4.23 14.81
C ARG A 92 10.66 -5.08 14.33
N THR A 93 10.80 -6.41 14.37
CA THR A 93 9.81 -7.36 13.88
C THR A 93 9.85 -8.63 14.72
N VAL A 94 8.69 -9.10 15.14
CA VAL A 94 8.53 -10.31 15.95
C VAL A 94 7.60 -11.30 15.27
N SER A 95 7.75 -12.58 15.58
CA SER A 95 6.78 -13.60 15.17
C SER A 95 5.79 -13.83 16.31
N VAL A 96 4.49 -13.65 16.02
CA VAL A 96 3.40 -13.80 17.00
C VAL A 96 2.49 -14.94 16.55
N VAL A 97 2.17 -15.85 17.46
CA VAL A 97 1.21 -16.94 17.27
C VAL A 97 -0.15 -16.50 17.77
N GLN A 98 -1.15 -16.54 16.88
CA GLN A 98 -2.56 -16.37 17.23
C GLN A 98 -3.25 -17.74 17.25
N ARG A 99 -3.78 -18.13 18.41
CA ARG A 99 -4.64 -19.30 18.57
C ARG A 99 -6.09 -18.90 18.30
N HIS A 100 -6.77 -19.61 17.40
CA HIS A 100 -8.17 -19.39 17.06
C HIS A 100 -8.82 -20.72 16.69
N SER A 101 -10.14 -20.82 16.82
CA SER A 101 -10.86 -22.05 16.48
C SER A 101 -11.38 -22.00 15.04
N VAL A 102 -11.26 -23.11 14.31
CA VAL A 102 -11.80 -23.28 12.96
C VAL A 102 -12.87 -24.36 12.98
N TRP A 103 -14.00 -24.10 12.34
CA TRP A 103 -15.08 -25.08 12.17
C TRP A 103 -14.74 -26.07 11.06
N ASP A 104 -14.75 -27.36 11.39
CA ASP A 104 -14.72 -28.43 10.39
C ASP A 104 -16.16 -28.78 9.97
N LYS A 105 -16.48 -28.59 8.68
CA LYS A 105 -17.83 -28.83 8.15
C LYS A 105 -18.17 -30.32 8.06
N HIS A 106 -17.19 -31.20 7.89
CA HIS A 106 -17.44 -32.63 7.75
C HIS A 106 -17.73 -33.27 9.12
N ILE A 107 -16.93 -32.92 10.12
CA ILE A 107 -17.07 -33.46 11.48
C ILE A 107 -18.12 -32.66 12.29
N GLY A 108 -18.35 -31.39 11.94
CA GLY A 108 -19.27 -30.52 12.68
C GLY A 108 -18.73 -30.09 14.04
N LYS A 109 -17.41 -29.82 14.13
CA LYS A 109 -16.74 -29.44 15.39
C LYS A 109 -15.70 -28.34 15.18
N TYR A 110 -15.52 -27.51 16.21
CA TYR A 110 -14.43 -26.54 16.26
C TYR A 110 -13.11 -27.16 16.70
N TYR A 111 -12.03 -26.87 15.99
CA TYR A 111 -10.67 -27.29 16.32
C TYR A 111 -9.74 -26.09 16.52
N PRO A 112 -8.83 -26.15 17.50
CA PRO A 112 -7.84 -25.11 17.70
C PRO A 112 -6.84 -25.09 16.53
N LYS A 113 -6.61 -23.91 15.97
CA LYS A 113 -5.64 -23.64 14.92
C LYS A 113 -4.72 -22.50 15.34
N GLU A 114 -3.44 -22.69 15.08
CA GLU A 114 -2.42 -21.67 15.30
C GLU A 114 -2.03 -21.02 13.97
N THR A 115 -2.07 -19.69 13.93
CA THR A 115 -1.56 -18.91 12.78
C THR A 115 -0.43 -18.01 13.25
N ARG A 116 0.71 -18.08 12.55
CA ARG A 116 1.86 -17.19 12.80
C ARG A 116 1.75 -15.93 11.97
N TYR A 117 1.95 -14.78 12.61
CA TYR A 117 2.01 -13.46 11.99
C TYR A 117 3.38 -12.83 12.21
N LEU A 118 3.88 -12.14 11.18
CA LEU A 118 5.00 -11.21 11.34
C LEU A 118 4.43 -9.84 11.71
N VAL A 119 4.85 -9.34 12.87
CA VAL A 119 4.33 -8.12 13.47
C VAL A 119 5.47 -7.14 13.70
N SER A 120 5.30 -5.89 13.29
CA SER A 120 6.29 -4.85 13.50
C SER A 120 6.22 -4.33 14.93
N ASP A 121 7.39 -4.22 15.57
CA ASP A 121 7.60 -3.58 16.87
C ASP A 121 8.62 -2.43 16.70
N PRO A 122 8.17 -1.17 16.54
CA PRO A 122 9.07 -0.05 16.23
C PRO A 122 10.19 0.20 17.26
N ARG A 123 9.96 -0.14 18.54
CA ARG A 123 10.84 0.18 19.67
C ARG A 123 11.52 -1.04 20.30
N ASN A 124 11.38 -2.24 19.72
CA ASN A 124 11.97 -3.49 20.23
C ASN A 124 11.66 -3.74 21.73
N SER A 125 10.41 -3.50 22.11
CA SER A 125 9.89 -3.60 23.47
C SER A 125 9.62 -5.04 23.91
N LEU A 126 9.39 -5.96 22.96
CA LEU A 126 8.89 -7.30 23.24
C LEU A 126 9.98 -8.31 23.58
N ARG A 127 9.59 -9.33 24.35
CA ARG A 127 10.36 -10.53 24.68
C ARG A 127 9.57 -11.78 24.28
N LYS A 128 10.26 -12.91 24.18
CA LYS A 128 9.62 -14.19 23.85
C LYS A 128 8.65 -14.55 24.98
N GLY A 129 7.47 -15.05 24.64
CA GLY A 129 6.45 -15.45 25.63
C GLY A 129 5.47 -14.34 26.04
N ASP A 130 5.72 -13.08 25.68
CA ASP A 130 4.77 -11.99 25.95
C ASP A 130 3.42 -12.24 25.28
N VAL A 131 2.33 -11.89 25.97
CA VAL A 131 0.99 -11.85 25.38
C VAL A 131 0.70 -10.42 24.95
N VAL A 132 0.41 -10.23 23.67
CA VAL A 132 0.31 -8.92 23.03
C VAL A 132 -0.98 -8.75 22.27
N GLU A 133 -1.45 -7.51 22.20
CA GLU A 133 -2.45 -7.10 21.22
C GLU A 133 -1.77 -6.42 20.04
N PHE A 134 -2.16 -6.81 18.83
CA PHE A 134 -1.65 -6.26 17.59
C PHE A 134 -2.77 -5.95 16.61
N SER A 135 -2.56 -4.93 15.79
CA SER A 135 -3.51 -4.50 14.78
C SER A 135 -3.08 -4.94 13.38
N SER A 136 -4.06 -5.12 12.49
CA SER A 136 -3.84 -5.11 11.04
C SER A 136 -3.74 -3.69 10.48
N GLY A 137 -3.48 -3.58 9.17
CA GLY A 137 -3.63 -2.32 8.43
C GLY A 137 -2.42 -1.39 8.49
N ALA A 138 -1.25 -1.90 8.87
CA ALA A 138 -0.01 -1.13 8.87
C ALA A 138 1.09 -1.90 8.12
N PRO A 139 0.98 -1.97 6.78
CA PRO A 139 1.99 -2.63 5.96
C PRO A 139 3.32 -1.86 6.02
N LYS A 140 4.34 -2.52 6.57
CA LYS A 140 5.74 -2.04 6.57
C LYS A 140 6.56 -2.68 5.44
N SER A 141 6.28 -3.95 5.15
CA SER A 141 6.97 -4.74 4.13
C SER A 141 5.98 -5.72 3.46
N ARG A 142 6.45 -6.53 2.51
CA ARG A 142 5.64 -7.48 1.74
C ARG A 142 4.91 -8.51 2.62
N ARG A 143 5.50 -8.92 3.75
CA ARG A 143 4.91 -9.91 4.68
C ARG A 143 4.48 -9.31 6.03
N VAL A 144 4.97 -8.10 6.35
CA VAL A 144 4.74 -7.45 7.65
C VAL A 144 3.60 -6.46 7.48
N HIS A 145 2.40 -6.90 7.84
CA HIS A 145 1.14 -6.14 7.72
C HIS A 145 0.56 -5.69 9.05
N HIS A 146 1.11 -6.23 10.15
CA HIS A 146 0.60 -6.05 11.49
C HIS A 146 1.59 -5.23 12.32
N VAL A 147 1.08 -4.53 13.33
CA VAL A 147 1.89 -3.76 14.29
C VAL A 147 1.36 -3.98 15.70
N ILE A 148 2.24 -3.98 16.68
CA ILE A 148 1.88 -4.09 18.11
C ILE A 148 1.18 -2.80 18.58
N GLU A 149 0.10 -2.96 19.34
CA GLU A 149 -0.62 -1.86 19.99
C GLU A 149 -0.30 -1.80 21.49
N ARG A 150 -0.41 -2.94 22.20
CA ARG A 150 -0.13 -3.02 23.63
C ARG A 150 0.42 -4.37 24.05
N ILE A 151 1.18 -4.38 25.14
CA ILE A 151 1.55 -5.58 25.88
C ILE A 151 0.42 -5.85 26.88
N ILE A 152 -0.19 -7.03 26.82
CA ILE A 152 -1.25 -7.44 27.75
C ILE A 152 -0.61 -8.06 28.99
N THR A 153 0.30 -9.01 28.77
CA THR A 153 0.99 -9.72 29.85
C THR A 153 2.47 -9.81 29.50
N PRO A 154 3.35 -9.10 30.23
CA PRO A 154 4.79 -9.22 30.04
C PRO A 154 5.29 -10.55 30.63
N PHE A 155 6.25 -11.18 29.96
CA PHE A 155 6.95 -12.39 30.39
C PHE A 155 8.39 -12.07 30.81
N GLU A 156 8.88 -12.67 31.89
CA GLU A 156 10.21 -12.43 32.50
C GLU A 156 10.42 -11.00 33.03
N VAL A 157 10.57 -10.01 32.14
CA VAL A 157 10.93 -8.62 32.48
C VAL A 157 9.65 -7.76 32.63
N PRO A 158 9.49 -6.93 33.67
CA PRO A 158 8.30 -6.09 33.80
C PRO A 158 8.24 -5.00 32.71
N ILE A 159 7.08 -4.37 32.53
CA ILE A 159 6.88 -3.33 31.49
C ILE A 159 7.70 -2.06 31.75
N ALA A 160 8.03 -1.78 33.02
CA ALA A 160 8.77 -0.58 33.43
C ALA A 160 10.22 -0.56 32.92
N ASP A 161 10.87 -1.74 32.85
CA ASP A 161 12.28 -1.85 32.44
C ASP A 161 12.45 -1.91 30.91
N ARG A 162 11.35 -1.75 30.16
CA ARG A 162 11.31 -1.93 28.71
C ARG A 162 10.98 -0.60 28.01
N PRO A 163 11.42 -0.43 26.76
CA PRO A 163 10.94 0.68 25.93
C PRO A 163 9.41 0.62 25.78
N ALA A 164 8.73 1.77 25.96
CA ALA A 164 7.28 1.85 25.82
C ALA A 164 6.83 1.56 24.37
N VAL A 165 5.75 0.81 24.17
CA VAL A 165 5.16 0.56 22.83
C VAL A 165 4.70 1.86 22.18
N MET A 166 4.90 2.00 20.86
CA MET A 166 4.51 3.19 20.12
C MET A 166 2.99 3.25 19.87
N SER A 167 2.35 4.34 20.30
CA SER A 167 0.91 4.53 20.12
C SER A 167 0.52 4.65 18.64
N ARG A 168 -0.75 4.36 18.32
CA ARG A 168 -1.27 4.48 16.95
C ARG A 168 -1.13 5.89 16.38
N VAL A 169 -1.36 6.91 17.21
CA VAL A 169 -1.27 8.31 16.81
C VAL A 169 0.17 8.68 16.48
N GLU A 170 1.12 8.28 17.33
CA GLU A 170 2.56 8.47 17.06
C GLU A 170 2.99 7.80 15.76
N ARG A 171 2.56 6.55 15.53
CA ARG A 171 2.87 5.83 14.28
C ARG A 171 2.32 6.53 13.04
N GLN A 172 1.12 7.07 13.13
CA GLN A 172 0.51 7.79 12.01
C GLN A 172 1.24 9.10 11.73
N LYS A 173 1.63 9.84 12.78
CA LYS A 173 2.47 11.04 12.66
C LYS A 173 3.82 10.75 12.02
N GLU A 174 4.50 9.66 12.42
CA GLU A 174 5.78 9.26 11.81
C GLU A 174 5.61 8.85 10.33
N ARG A 175 4.49 8.20 10.00
CA ARG A 175 4.14 7.84 8.62
C ARG A 175 3.87 9.08 7.76
N GLU A 176 3.14 10.06 8.29
CA GLU A 176 2.82 11.32 7.64
C GLU A 176 4.05 12.20 7.46
N ALA A 177 4.92 12.26 8.46
CA ALA A 177 6.20 12.97 8.37
C ALA A 177 7.09 12.40 7.25
N ARG A 178 7.29 11.07 7.21
CA ARG A 178 8.06 10.41 6.14
C ARG A 178 7.44 10.61 4.76
N TRP A 179 6.11 10.66 4.68
CA TRP A 179 5.41 10.94 3.44
C TRP A 179 5.62 12.39 2.98
N ALA A 180 5.53 13.35 3.91
CA ALA A 180 5.74 14.77 3.64
C ALA A 180 7.18 15.06 3.20
N GLU A 181 8.18 14.52 3.89
CA GLU A 181 9.58 14.63 3.51
C GLU A 181 9.83 14.10 2.09
N LYS A 182 9.29 12.92 1.78
CA LYS A 182 9.39 12.34 0.43
C LYS A 182 8.69 13.19 -0.63
N TYR A 183 7.63 13.91 -0.26
CA TYR A 183 6.94 14.83 -1.17
C TYR A 183 7.78 16.08 -1.43
N LEU A 184 8.27 16.74 -0.38
CA LEU A 184 9.11 17.93 -0.50
C LEU A 184 10.39 17.66 -1.30
N ARG A 185 11.06 16.54 -1.03
CA ARG A 185 12.22 16.13 -1.82
C ARG A 185 11.90 16.05 -3.31
N ARG A 186 10.78 15.42 -3.68
CA ARG A 186 10.37 15.28 -5.09
C ARG A 186 9.99 16.61 -5.73
N GLU A 187 9.28 17.47 -5.01
CA GLU A 187 8.90 18.79 -5.55
C GLU A 187 10.11 19.72 -5.67
N SER A 188 11.03 19.70 -4.70
CA SER A 188 12.28 20.48 -4.78
C SER A 188 13.13 20.08 -5.99
N GLU A 189 13.29 18.78 -6.24
CA GLU A 189 13.96 18.24 -7.43
C GLU A 189 13.24 18.65 -8.73
N ARG A 190 11.90 18.70 -8.72
CA ARG A 190 11.09 19.04 -9.91
C ARG A 190 11.12 20.54 -10.24
N LEU A 191 11.10 21.41 -9.23
CA LEU A 191 11.09 22.87 -9.40
C LEU A 191 12.49 23.49 -9.42
N GLY A 192 13.51 22.76 -8.97
CA GLY A 192 14.88 23.27 -8.84
C GLY A 192 15.05 24.34 -7.76
N LYS A 193 14.11 24.42 -6.81
CA LYS A 193 14.09 25.36 -5.68
C LYS A 193 13.50 24.67 -4.46
N ASP A 194 13.93 25.10 -3.28
CA ASP A 194 13.36 24.60 -2.03
C ASP A 194 11.90 25.06 -1.88
N VAL A 195 11.04 24.12 -1.53
CA VAL A 195 9.58 24.33 -1.45
C VAL A 195 9.19 24.60 0.00
N ASP A 196 8.98 25.88 0.32
CA ASP A 196 8.53 26.32 1.64
C ASP A 196 7.01 26.23 1.77
N VAL A 197 6.54 25.05 2.16
CA VAL A 197 5.11 24.75 2.39
C VAL A 197 4.47 25.67 3.41
N PHE A 198 5.20 25.98 4.49
CA PHE A 198 4.70 26.83 5.56
C PHE A 198 4.44 28.26 5.08
N ALA A 199 5.31 28.82 4.22
CA ALA A 199 5.13 30.16 3.68
C ALA A 199 3.86 30.25 2.81
N GLN A 200 3.59 29.22 1.99
CA GLN A 200 2.38 29.16 1.16
C GLN A 200 1.09 29.08 2.00
N VAL A 201 1.11 28.30 3.09
CA VAL A 201 -0.05 28.21 3.99
C VAL A 201 -0.18 29.48 4.85
N ALA A 202 0.94 30.08 5.27
CA ALA A 202 0.92 31.34 6.02
C ALA A 202 0.32 32.48 5.20
N ALA A 203 0.60 32.54 3.90
CA ALA A 203 0.01 33.53 2.99
C ALA A 203 -1.53 33.42 2.88
N THR A 204 -2.12 32.27 3.19
CA THR A 204 -3.57 32.02 3.07
C THR A 204 -4.32 32.05 4.41
N LEU A 205 -3.76 31.46 5.47
CA LEU A 205 -4.42 31.34 6.79
C LEU A 205 -3.82 32.26 7.88
N GLY A 206 -2.70 32.93 7.60
CA GLY A 206 -1.90 33.67 8.57
C GLY A 206 -0.84 32.81 9.26
N GLU A 207 0.26 33.44 9.71
CA GLU A 207 1.45 32.76 10.25
C GLU A 207 1.16 31.92 11.50
N GLU A 208 0.36 32.45 12.43
CA GLU A 208 0.03 31.81 13.70
C GLU A 208 -0.69 30.47 13.53
N LYS A 209 -1.52 30.35 12.49
CA LYS A 209 -2.20 29.10 12.17
C LYS A 209 -1.27 28.14 11.46
N ALA A 210 -0.48 28.62 10.49
CA ALA A 210 0.45 27.77 9.74
C ALA A 210 1.49 27.08 10.64
N LYS A 211 2.03 27.77 11.66
CA LYS A 211 3.01 27.21 12.61
C LYS A 211 2.45 26.07 13.48
N LYS A 212 1.13 26.01 13.68
CA LYS A 212 0.48 24.95 14.47
C LYS A 212 0.26 23.66 13.67
N LEU A 213 0.19 23.75 12.34
CA LEU A 213 0.01 22.60 11.48
C LEU A 213 1.33 21.85 11.30
N SER A 214 1.25 20.53 11.21
CA SER A 214 2.35 19.71 10.73
C SER A 214 2.58 19.95 9.23
N VAL A 215 3.80 19.67 8.75
CA VAL A 215 4.14 19.77 7.32
C VAL A 215 3.15 18.97 6.45
N ALA A 216 2.76 17.78 6.89
CA ALA A 216 1.80 16.95 6.17
C ALA A 216 0.42 17.61 6.08
N GLU A 217 -0.05 18.24 7.16
CA GLU A 217 -1.32 18.97 7.17
C GLU A 217 -1.25 20.22 6.29
N CYS A 218 -0.11 20.92 6.24
CA CYS A 218 0.11 22.02 5.30
C CYS A 218 0.02 21.55 3.84
N ILE A 219 0.64 20.40 3.51
CA ILE A 219 0.54 19.81 2.17
C ILE A 219 -0.93 19.45 1.86
N HIS A 220 -1.64 18.82 2.80
CA HIS A 220 -3.05 18.51 2.64
C HIS A 220 -3.90 19.77 2.41
N PHE A 221 -3.58 20.86 3.11
CA PHE A 221 -4.27 22.14 2.98
C PHE A 221 -4.07 22.78 1.60
N ILE A 222 -2.84 22.83 1.08
CA ILE A 222 -2.56 23.38 -0.27
C ILE A 222 -3.37 22.65 -1.34
N HIS A 223 -3.55 21.34 -1.17
CA HIS A 223 -4.30 20.51 -2.13
C HIS A 223 -5.80 20.37 -1.79
N ARG A 224 -6.30 21.07 -0.76
CA ARG A 224 -7.70 21.02 -0.30
C ARG A 224 -8.61 21.76 -1.29
N GLY A 225 -9.10 21.04 -2.29
CA GLY A 225 -9.99 21.58 -3.33
C GLY A 225 -9.66 21.07 -4.74
N ASN A 226 -8.44 20.57 -4.96
CA ASN A 226 -8.08 19.94 -6.21
C ASN A 226 -8.63 18.50 -6.28
N GLU A 227 -9.59 18.05 -5.46
CA GLU A 227 -9.96 16.63 -5.38
C GLU A 227 -10.24 15.99 -6.76
N ARG A 228 -9.80 14.74 -6.97
CA ARG A 228 -10.20 13.98 -8.15
C ARG A 228 -11.65 13.57 -7.93
N ILE A 229 -12.56 14.48 -8.21
CA ILE A 229 -13.99 14.22 -8.11
C ILE A 229 -14.31 13.24 -9.25
N GLY A 230 -14.67 12.01 -8.91
CA GLY A 230 -15.12 11.03 -9.90
C GLY A 230 -16.36 11.55 -10.62
N LYS A 231 -16.56 11.16 -11.88
CA LYS A 231 -17.64 11.66 -12.76
C LYS A 231 -19.02 11.70 -12.08
N VAL A 232 -19.34 10.71 -11.25
CA VAL A 232 -20.61 10.65 -10.49
C VAL A 232 -20.67 11.73 -9.41
N LYS A 233 -19.62 11.92 -8.62
CA LYS A 233 -19.60 12.97 -7.58
C LYS A 233 -19.61 14.37 -8.18
N SER A 234 -19.01 14.58 -9.36
CA SER A 234 -19.03 15.89 -10.02
C SER A 234 -20.41 16.19 -10.59
N LEU A 235 -21.09 15.17 -11.16
CA LEU A 235 -22.48 15.28 -11.58
C LEU A 235 -23.44 15.51 -10.40
N VAL A 236 -23.16 14.93 -9.24
CA VAL A 236 -23.95 15.17 -8.01
C VAL A 236 -23.68 16.56 -7.43
N ALA A 237 -22.43 17.03 -7.42
CA ALA A 237 -22.08 18.37 -6.97
C ALA A 237 -22.63 19.46 -7.91
N GLY A 238 -22.64 19.22 -9.22
CA GLY A 238 -23.24 20.12 -10.21
C GLY A 238 -24.77 20.02 -10.31
N ARG A 239 -25.39 19.05 -9.64
CA ARG A 239 -26.84 19.06 -9.36
C ARG A 239 -27.05 19.94 -8.15
N ASP A 240 -26.88 21.25 -8.32
CA ASP A 240 -27.44 22.23 -7.40
C ASP A 240 -28.91 21.84 -7.18
N ARG A 241 -29.27 21.46 -5.96
CA ARG A 241 -30.69 21.34 -5.61
C ARG A 241 -31.27 22.71 -5.84
N PRO A 242 -32.30 22.88 -6.69
CA PRO A 242 -32.94 24.19 -6.81
C PRO A 242 -33.35 24.59 -5.39
N ASN A 243 -32.90 25.78 -4.97
CA ASN A 243 -33.25 26.35 -3.69
C ASN A 243 -34.78 26.39 -3.62
N LEU A 244 -35.39 25.54 -2.78
CA LEU A 244 -36.86 25.44 -2.68
C LEU A 244 -37.50 26.79 -2.33
N LYS A 245 -36.73 27.71 -1.71
CA LYS A 245 -37.16 29.11 -1.49
C LYS A 245 -37.28 29.95 -2.77
N ALA A 246 -36.54 29.62 -3.83
CA ALA A 246 -36.61 30.32 -5.11
C ALA A 246 -37.78 29.85 -6.00
N LEU A 247 -38.42 28.71 -5.67
CA LEU A 247 -39.56 28.14 -6.39
C LEU A 247 -40.93 28.48 -5.78
N GLY A 248 -40.98 29.33 -4.75
CA GLY A 248 -42.24 29.86 -4.20
C GLY A 248 -43.19 28.81 -3.60
N LEU A 249 -42.73 27.59 -3.36
CA LEU A 249 -43.51 26.55 -2.69
C LEU A 249 -43.24 26.63 -1.18
N LYS A 250 -44.29 26.98 -0.43
CA LYS A 250 -44.33 26.96 1.03
C LYS A 250 -44.23 25.52 1.56
#